data_AF-A0A5C6E5G1-F1
#
_entry.id   AF-A0A5C6E5G1-F1
#
_cell.length_a   1.000
_cell.length_b   1.000
_cell.length_c   1.000
_cell.angle_alpha   90.00
_cell.angle_beta   90.00
_cell.angle_gamma   90.00
#
_symmetry.space_group_name_H-M   'P 1'
#
loop_
_entity.id
_entity.type
_entity.pdbx_description
1 polymer ?
#
loop_
_entity_poly.entity_id
_entity_poly.type
_entity_poly.pdbx_seq_one_letter_code
_entity_poly.pdbx_strand_id
1 'polypeptide(L)'
;MCHSLSSCRLMMALSVFVLGTAPTAFAQDPLHSWNEGSAKAAILDFVDKTTAEDSDDFVAVEDRIAVFDNDGTLWPENPLPFQLIFAIDELKRLAPKHPEWKQDKLLAAALSGDVATLKEDVMGSLKQLLIATHSGITTDQFNQRVEDWMATAKHPRFDRHYTDLVYQPMLEVLVYLRANGYRTFIVSGGGADFMRVWADQTYGIPSEQTIGSIGEVKFEIRDGVPVLIKQAAISFIDDKEGKPVAIHRQVGRRPVVAFGNSDGDKAMLEWTTMARSPSLGVIVHHTDAEREYAYDKSPQSSGKLIEALADAPKRGWVVVDMAKDWNQVFPDENAPSAGAAARMDLAGTNWLVEDIAGRGVIDRAQTTIEFSEDGTVSGNTAVNRYSGKVSIKGDSIDFGPLITTRRAGPPAVMDQEQKFLAAMERVKRVRVDENGLLHFGGEDGEAVIRASKIQ
;
A
#
# COMPACT_ATOMS: atom_id res chain seq x y z
N MET A 1 81.68 13.04 47.02
CA MET A 1 81.65 11.64 46.57
C MET A 1 80.28 11.06 46.84
N CYS A 2 79.76 10.30 45.88
CA CYS A 2 78.55 9.45 45.88
C CYS A 2 77.15 10.08 45.70
N HIS A 3 76.57 9.65 44.58
CA HIS A 3 75.21 9.69 44.01
C HIS A 3 74.00 9.62 44.96
N SER A 4 72.87 10.19 44.54
CA SER A 4 71.66 9.40 44.17
C SER A 4 70.46 10.27 43.71
N LEU A 5 70.05 10.03 42.46
CA LEU A 5 68.70 9.88 41.88
C LEU A 5 67.57 10.93 42.03
N SER A 6 67.19 11.45 40.85
CA SER A 6 65.91 12.06 40.46
C SER A 6 64.67 11.21 40.78
N SER A 7 63.53 11.86 41.07
CA SER A 7 62.19 11.37 40.70
C SER A 7 61.15 12.49 40.72
N CYS A 8 60.64 12.79 39.52
CA CYS A 8 59.56 13.72 39.21
C CYS A 8 58.22 13.09 39.63
N ARG A 9 57.36 13.81 40.38
CA ARG A 9 56.02 13.33 40.74
C ARG A 9 55.02 13.70 39.65
N LEU A 10 54.58 12.69 38.90
CA LEU A 10 53.51 12.77 37.90
C LEU A 10 52.15 12.62 38.62
N MET A 11 51.27 13.62 38.50
CA MET A 11 49.86 13.53 38.92
C MET A 11 49.12 12.57 37.99
N MET A 12 48.54 11.50 38.55
CA MET A 12 47.69 10.55 37.83
C MET A 12 46.26 11.09 37.85
N ALA A 13 45.76 11.56 36.71
CA ALA A 13 44.35 11.92 36.53
C ALA A 13 43.54 10.65 36.22
N LEU A 14 42.64 10.28 37.12
CA LEU A 14 41.73 9.15 36.97
C LEU A 14 40.63 9.55 35.97
N SER A 15 40.76 9.10 34.72
CA SER A 15 39.73 9.29 33.69
C SER A 15 38.70 8.17 33.84
N VAL A 16 37.52 8.49 34.37
CA VAL A 16 36.36 7.58 34.39
C VAL A 16 35.76 7.58 32.99
N PHE A 17 36.02 6.52 32.22
CA PHE A 17 35.33 6.24 30.97
C PHE A 17 33.92 5.74 31.31
N VAL A 18 32.92 6.63 31.23
CA VAL A 18 31.52 6.21 31.19
C VAL A 18 31.28 5.65 29.79
N LEU A 19 31.27 4.32 29.65
CA LEU A 19 30.69 3.68 28.48
C LEU A 19 29.19 4.00 28.47
N GLY A 20 28.80 5.00 27.70
CA GLY A 20 27.41 5.22 27.37
C GLY A 20 26.94 4.06 26.49
N THR A 21 26.16 3.16 27.05
CA THR A 21 25.33 2.24 26.26
C THR A 21 24.29 3.09 25.55
N ALA A 22 24.54 3.41 24.29
CA ALA A 22 23.49 3.93 23.42
C ALA A 22 22.35 2.89 23.41
N PRO A 23 21.09 3.28 23.66
CA PRO A 23 19.99 2.35 23.45
C PRO A 23 19.99 2.01 21.95
N THR A 24 20.29 0.76 21.62
CA THR A 24 19.97 0.20 20.32
C THR A 24 18.46 0.31 20.18
N ALA A 25 18.00 1.22 19.32
CA ALA A 25 16.63 1.15 18.83
C ALA A 25 16.48 -0.23 18.19
N PHE A 26 15.66 -1.10 18.78
CA PHE A 26 15.26 -2.31 18.09
C PHE A 26 14.55 -1.86 16.82
N ALA A 27 15.13 -2.15 15.67
CA ALA A 27 14.40 -2.05 14.41
C ALA A 27 13.16 -2.92 14.58
N GLN A 28 11.99 -2.31 14.44
CA GLN A 28 10.72 -3.02 14.51
C GLN A 28 10.71 -4.06 13.39
N ASP A 29 10.35 -5.30 13.71
CA ASP A 29 10.24 -6.38 12.73
C ASP A 29 9.34 -5.94 11.57
N PRO A 30 9.90 -5.81 10.34
CA PRO A 30 9.14 -5.26 9.22
C PRO A 30 8.01 -6.18 8.75
N LEU A 31 8.09 -7.48 9.07
CA LEU A 31 7.15 -8.52 8.68
C LEU A 31 6.55 -9.20 9.93
N HIS A 32 6.06 -8.40 10.88
CA HIS A 32 5.59 -8.87 12.19
C HIS A 32 4.35 -9.78 12.14
N SER A 33 3.52 -9.69 11.08
CA SER A 33 2.39 -10.60 10.91
C SER A 33 2.79 -11.95 10.30
N TRP A 34 4.08 -12.10 9.95
CA TRP A 34 4.68 -13.36 9.52
C TRP A 34 5.34 -14.05 10.71
N ASN A 35 4.99 -15.32 10.92
CA ASN A 35 5.71 -16.20 11.83
C ASN A 35 7.14 -16.44 11.34
N GLU A 36 8.04 -16.71 12.28
CA GLU A 36 9.40 -17.15 11.94
C GLU A 36 9.36 -18.44 11.14
N GLY A 37 10.01 -18.45 9.98
CA GLY A 37 9.96 -19.56 9.05
C GLY A 37 10.68 -19.28 7.74
N SER A 38 10.78 -20.29 6.88
CA SER A 38 11.51 -20.20 5.60
C SER A 38 10.93 -19.16 4.65
N ALA A 39 9.61 -18.93 4.68
CA ALA A 39 8.97 -17.94 3.82
C ALA A 39 9.38 -16.52 4.18
N LYS A 40 9.23 -16.14 5.46
CA LYS A 40 9.68 -14.84 5.99
C LYS A 40 11.17 -14.62 5.75
N ALA A 41 11.99 -15.62 6.11
CA ALA A 41 13.43 -15.56 5.92
C ALA A 41 13.82 -15.34 4.44
N ALA A 42 13.18 -16.04 3.50
CA ALA A 42 13.48 -15.88 2.08
C ALA A 42 13.17 -14.47 1.56
N ILE A 43 12.11 -13.83 2.06
CA ILE A 43 11.76 -12.44 1.69
C ILE A 43 12.81 -11.47 2.25
N LEU A 44 13.14 -11.58 3.54
CA LEU A 44 14.11 -10.71 4.19
C LEU A 44 15.51 -10.88 3.58
N ASP A 45 16.00 -12.12 3.46
CA ASP A 45 17.30 -12.43 2.88
C ASP A 45 17.44 -11.94 1.43
N PHE A 46 16.37 -12.02 0.65
CA PHE A 46 16.39 -11.53 -0.73
C PHE A 46 16.55 -10.01 -0.78
N VAL A 47 15.78 -9.29 0.03
CA VAL A 47 15.85 -7.82 0.08
C VAL A 47 17.21 -7.37 0.61
N ASP A 48 17.72 -7.99 1.68
CA ASP A 48 19.04 -7.66 2.24
C ASP A 48 20.15 -7.83 1.19
N LYS A 49 20.18 -8.96 0.48
CA LYS A 49 21.20 -9.24 -0.55
C LYS A 49 21.12 -8.32 -1.76
N THR A 50 19.92 -7.94 -2.18
CA THR A 50 19.74 -7.17 -3.42
C THR A 50 19.80 -5.66 -3.20
N THR A 51 19.80 -5.21 -1.95
CA THR A 51 19.90 -3.79 -1.59
C THR A 51 21.24 -3.38 -1.01
N ALA A 52 22.04 -4.34 -0.48
CA ALA A 52 23.41 -4.09 -0.03
C ALA A 52 24.34 -3.75 -1.21
N GLU A 53 24.94 -2.56 -1.20
CA GLU A 53 25.76 -2.03 -2.31
C GLU A 53 27.01 -2.87 -2.62
N ASP A 54 27.53 -3.61 -1.64
CA ASP A 54 28.70 -4.47 -1.75
C ASP A 54 28.37 -5.94 -2.06
N SER A 55 27.09 -6.26 -2.25
CA SER A 55 26.63 -7.60 -2.58
C SER A 55 26.80 -7.93 -4.07
N ASP A 56 27.27 -9.14 -4.38
CA ASP A 56 27.29 -9.68 -5.75
C ASP A 56 25.87 -9.82 -6.35
N ASP A 57 24.84 -9.84 -5.50
CA ASP A 57 23.42 -9.89 -5.88
C ASP A 57 22.77 -8.49 -5.90
N PHE A 58 23.53 -7.39 -5.78
CA PHE A 58 22.96 -6.05 -5.78
C PHE A 58 22.12 -5.77 -7.04
N VAL A 59 20.91 -5.24 -6.83
CA VAL A 59 20.00 -4.79 -7.90
C VAL A 59 19.90 -3.27 -7.83
N ALA A 60 20.21 -2.59 -8.93
CA ALA A 60 20.08 -1.13 -9.04
C ALA A 60 18.61 -0.71 -8.81
N VAL A 61 18.40 0.45 -8.17
CA VAL A 61 17.07 0.93 -7.73
C VAL A 61 16.06 0.95 -8.88
N GLU A 62 16.49 1.35 -10.09
CA GLU A 62 15.67 1.38 -11.30
C GLU A 62 15.21 0.00 -11.81
N ASP A 63 15.88 -1.07 -11.38
CA ASP A 63 15.60 -2.47 -11.74
C ASP A 63 14.88 -3.25 -10.62
N ARG A 64 14.67 -2.64 -9.45
CA ARG A 64 13.93 -3.21 -8.31
C ARG A 64 12.42 -3.19 -8.57
N ILE A 65 11.98 -4.01 -9.51
CA ILE A 65 10.57 -4.16 -9.86
C ILE A 65 10.00 -5.41 -9.18
N ALA A 66 8.93 -5.22 -8.41
CA ALA A 66 8.14 -6.29 -7.78
C ALA A 66 6.71 -6.29 -8.32
N VAL A 67 6.21 -7.46 -8.72
CA VAL A 67 4.84 -7.64 -9.25
C VAL A 67 4.01 -8.56 -8.36
N PHE A 68 2.73 -8.28 -8.23
CA PHE A 68 1.78 -8.99 -7.38
C PHE A 68 0.51 -9.25 -8.16
N ASP A 69 -0.04 -10.47 -8.12
CA ASP A 69 -1.48 -10.60 -8.37
C ASP A 69 -2.28 -9.89 -7.26
N ASN A 70 -3.57 -9.66 -7.48
CA ASN A 70 -4.48 -9.08 -6.50
C ASN A 70 -5.40 -10.14 -5.90
N ASP A 71 -6.32 -10.69 -6.69
CA ASP A 71 -7.29 -11.72 -6.27
C ASP A 71 -6.55 -12.96 -5.75
N GLY A 72 -6.76 -13.34 -4.48
CA GLY A 72 -6.08 -14.47 -3.84
C GLY A 72 -4.63 -14.21 -3.41
N THR A 73 -4.03 -13.07 -3.77
CA THR A 73 -2.64 -12.75 -3.41
C THR A 73 -2.51 -11.54 -2.49
N LEU A 74 -3.30 -10.48 -2.69
CA LEU A 74 -3.35 -9.31 -1.80
C LEU A 74 -4.67 -9.24 -1.01
N TRP A 75 -5.72 -9.88 -1.50
CA TRP A 75 -7.02 -10.00 -0.83
C TRP A 75 -7.73 -11.33 -1.18
N PRO A 76 -8.83 -11.70 -0.51
CA PRO A 76 -9.61 -12.89 -0.84
C PRO A 76 -10.25 -12.86 -2.23
N GLU A 77 -10.47 -14.05 -2.78
CA GLU A 77 -11.18 -14.27 -4.05
C GLU A 77 -12.30 -15.31 -3.94
N ASN A 78 -12.54 -15.83 -2.73
CA ASN A 78 -13.62 -16.75 -2.42
C ASN A 78 -14.74 -16.05 -1.63
N PRO A 79 -16.01 -16.41 -1.85
CA PRO A 79 -16.50 -17.49 -2.73
C PRO A 79 -16.60 -17.10 -4.21
N LEU A 80 -16.35 -15.84 -4.55
CA LEU A 80 -16.26 -15.27 -5.90
C LEU A 80 -15.26 -14.09 -5.86
N PRO A 81 -14.53 -13.79 -6.94
CA PRO A 81 -13.73 -12.58 -7.04
C PRO A 81 -14.57 -11.33 -6.76
N PHE A 82 -14.00 -10.35 -6.04
CA PHE A 82 -14.75 -9.19 -5.57
C PHE A 82 -15.29 -8.33 -6.73
N GLN A 83 -14.58 -8.24 -7.85
CA GLN A 83 -15.08 -7.54 -9.04
C GLN A 83 -16.32 -8.23 -9.64
N LEU A 84 -16.41 -9.56 -9.57
CA LEU A 84 -17.60 -10.27 -10.03
C LEU A 84 -18.79 -9.98 -9.11
N ILE A 85 -18.57 -9.87 -7.80
CA ILE A 85 -19.61 -9.46 -6.86
C ILE A 85 -20.09 -8.04 -7.16
N PHE A 86 -19.17 -7.09 -7.34
CA PHE A 86 -19.48 -5.73 -7.78
C PHE A 86 -20.36 -5.71 -9.05
N ALA A 87 -19.99 -6.49 -10.06
CA ALA A 87 -20.75 -6.56 -11.31
C ALA A 87 -22.16 -7.14 -11.12
N ILE A 88 -22.34 -8.11 -10.22
CA ILE A 88 -23.66 -8.67 -9.86
C ILE A 88 -24.51 -7.63 -9.13
N ASP A 89 -23.93 -6.86 -8.20
CA ASP A 89 -24.65 -5.83 -7.45
C ASP A 89 -25.07 -4.67 -8.36
N GLU A 90 -24.20 -4.25 -9.27
CA GLU A 90 -24.54 -3.27 -10.32
C GLU A 90 -25.65 -3.80 -11.24
N LEU A 91 -25.60 -5.07 -11.62
CA LEU A 91 -26.66 -5.70 -12.40
C LEU A 91 -28.00 -5.60 -11.67
N LYS A 92 -28.06 -5.97 -10.39
CA LYS A 92 -29.28 -5.88 -9.58
C LYS A 92 -29.78 -4.44 -9.44
N ARG A 93 -28.88 -3.48 -9.23
CA ARG A 93 -29.22 -2.05 -9.12
C ARG A 93 -29.83 -1.50 -10.41
N LEU A 94 -29.32 -1.94 -11.57
CA LEU A 94 -29.78 -1.49 -12.88
C LEU A 94 -30.99 -2.28 -13.41
N ALA A 95 -31.20 -3.51 -12.97
CA ALA A 95 -32.25 -4.41 -13.45
C ALA A 95 -33.67 -3.80 -13.56
N PRO A 96 -34.13 -2.91 -12.65
CA PRO A 96 -35.45 -2.27 -12.80
C PRO A 96 -35.62 -1.48 -14.11
N LYS A 97 -34.51 -1.04 -14.73
CA LYS A 97 -34.50 -0.32 -16.01
C LYS A 97 -34.24 -1.22 -17.22
N HIS A 98 -33.92 -2.50 -16.98
CA HIS A 98 -33.51 -3.47 -17.99
C HIS A 98 -34.31 -4.78 -17.89
N PRO A 99 -35.63 -4.76 -18.16
CA PRO A 99 -36.46 -5.96 -18.08
C PRO A 99 -36.02 -7.07 -19.05
N GLU A 100 -35.34 -6.72 -20.14
CA GLU A 100 -34.81 -7.65 -21.15
C GLU A 100 -33.74 -8.61 -20.59
N TRP A 101 -33.00 -8.22 -19.54
CA TRP A 101 -31.96 -9.07 -18.96
C TRP A 101 -32.48 -10.39 -18.37
N LYS A 102 -33.77 -10.48 -18.06
CA LYS A 102 -34.40 -11.73 -17.61
C LYS A 102 -34.47 -12.81 -18.71
N GLN A 103 -34.27 -12.44 -19.97
CA GLN A 103 -34.28 -13.36 -21.10
C GLN A 103 -32.90 -13.96 -21.39
N ASP A 104 -31.83 -13.32 -20.90
CA ASP A 104 -30.48 -13.84 -21.00
C ASP A 104 -30.21 -14.82 -19.86
N LYS A 105 -29.76 -16.04 -20.18
CA LYS A 105 -29.55 -17.10 -19.19
C LYS A 105 -28.57 -16.70 -18.09
N LEU A 106 -27.46 -16.06 -18.46
CA LEU A 106 -26.41 -15.71 -17.50
C LEU A 106 -26.83 -14.50 -16.64
N LEU A 107 -27.41 -13.47 -17.27
CA LEU A 107 -27.88 -12.30 -16.51
C LEU A 107 -29.03 -12.67 -15.59
N ALA A 108 -29.94 -13.55 -16.02
CA ALA A 108 -31.00 -14.07 -15.17
C ALA A 108 -30.45 -14.88 -13.99
N ALA A 109 -29.42 -15.71 -14.20
CA ALA A 109 -28.74 -16.46 -13.14
C ALA A 109 -28.07 -15.52 -12.11
N ALA A 110 -27.38 -14.46 -12.58
CA ALA A 110 -26.82 -13.45 -11.69
C ALA A 110 -27.89 -12.71 -10.87
N LEU A 111 -29.02 -12.36 -11.48
CA LEU A 111 -30.13 -11.71 -10.79
C LEU A 111 -30.79 -12.60 -9.74
N SER A 112 -30.88 -13.90 -9.98
CA SER A 112 -31.47 -14.86 -9.03
C SER A 112 -30.49 -15.33 -7.94
N GLY A 113 -29.21 -14.95 -8.02
CA GLY A 113 -28.18 -15.42 -7.09
C GLY A 113 -27.75 -16.86 -7.34
N ASP A 114 -27.92 -17.37 -8.57
CA ASP A 114 -27.42 -18.69 -8.98
C ASP A 114 -25.90 -18.65 -9.19
N VAL A 115 -25.20 -18.72 -8.06
CA VAL A 115 -23.74 -18.71 -7.98
C VAL A 115 -23.14 -19.96 -8.66
N ALA A 116 -23.87 -21.08 -8.74
CA ALA A 116 -23.36 -22.29 -9.40
C ALA A 116 -23.16 -22.06 -10.90
N THR A 117 -24.13 -21.46 -11.58
CA THR A 117 -24.01 -21.09 -13.00
C THR A 117 -22.86 -20.12 -13.25
N LEU A 118 -22.68 -19.10 -12.39
CA LEU A 118 -21.61 -18.10 -12.55
C LEU A 118 -20.19 -18.67 -12.38
N LYS A 119 -20.06 -19.77 -11.63
CA LYS A 119 -18.79 -20.42 -11.33
C LYS A 119 -18.31 -21.36 -12.43
N GLU A 120 -19.19 -21.78 -13.35
CA GLU A 120 -18.81 -22.63 -14.47
C GLU A 120 -17.75 -21.97 -15.37
N ASP A 121 -17.87 -20.66 -15.56
CA ASP A 121 -16.88 -19.81 -16.25
C ASP A 121 -16.87 -18.41 -15.59
N VAL A 122 -16.03 -18.24 -14.57
CA VAL A 122 -15.95 -16.98 -13.79
C VAL A 122 -15.55 -15.80 -14.68
N MET A 123 -14.60 -16.00 -15.60
CA MET A 123 -14.11 -14.93 -16.49
C MET A 123 -15.13 -14.57 -17.58
N GLY A 124 -15.76 -15.58 -18.20
CA GLY A 124 -16.86 -15.35 -19.14
C GLY A 124 -18.05 -14.67 -18.48
N SER A 125 -18.39 -15.08 -17.25
CA SER A 125 -19.46 -14.48 -16.46
C SER A 125 -19.17 -13.01 -16.13
N LEU A 126 -17.97 -12.73 -15.62
CA LEU A 126 -17.52 -11.37 -15.36
C LEU A 126 -17.58 -10.51 -16.63
N LYS A 127 -17.05 -11.01 -17.76
CA LYS A 127 -17.09 -10.30 -19.05
C LYS A 127 -18.52 -9.91 -19.45
N GLN A 128 -19.45 -10.86 -19.43
CA GLN A 128 -20.82 -10.59 -19.87
C GLN A 128 -21.54 -9.61 -18.93
N LEU A 129 -21.32 -9.72 -17.62
CA LEU A 129 -21.86 -8.79 -16.64
C LEU A 129 -21.28 -7.39 -16.82
N LEU A 130 -19.97 -7.27 -17.02
CA LEU A 130 -19.32 -5.97 -17.23
C LEU A 130 -19.84 -5.30 -18.51
N ILE A 131 -20.01 -6.05 -19.60
CA ILE A 131 -20.58 -5.54 -20.84
C ILE A 131 -22.00 -5.01 -20.58
N ALA A 132 -22.85 -5.77 -19.90
CA ALA A 132 -24.24 -5.39 -19.64
C ALA A 132 -24.35 -4.13 -18.76
N THR A 133 -23.52 -4.02 -17.73
CA THR A 133 -23.70 -3.02 -16.66
C THR A 133 -22.88 -1.74 -16.87
N HIS A 134 -21.80 -1.79 -17.67
CA HIS A 134 -20.85 -0.69 -17.80
C HIS A 134 -20.60 -0.21 -19.24
N SER A 135 -21.14 -0.86 -20.28
CA SER A 135 -20.96 -0.34 -21.65
C SER A 135 -21.71 0.99 -21.83
N GLY A 136 -21.04 1.96 -22.46
CA GLY A 136 -21.63 3.26 -22.82
C GLY A 136 -21.57 4.34 -21.74
N ILE A 137 -21.14 4.01 -20.51
CA ILE A 137 -20.91 5.00 -19.46
C ILE A 137 -19.50 5.61 -19.58
N THR A 138 -19.32 6.79 -19.00
CA THR A 138 -17.98 7.41 -18.89
C THR A 138 -17.11 6.65 -17.89
N THR A 139 -15.79 6.75 -18.03
CA THR A 139 -14.84 6.24 -17.02
C THR A 139 -15.10 6.85 -15.64
N ASP A 140 -15.46 8.13 -15.56
CA ASP A 140 -15.72 8.80 -14.29
C ASP A 140 -16.99 8.26 -13.61
N GLN A 141 -18.05 7.99 -14.38
CA GLN A 141 -19.24 7.32 -13.86
C GLN A 141 -18.96 5.89 -13.41
N PHE A 142 -18.03 5.19 -14.08
CA PHE A 142 -17.59 3.87 -13.64
C PHE A 142 -16.84 3.97 -12.31
N ASN A 143 -15.89 4.89 -12.21
CA ASN A 143 -15.11 5.11 -10.98
C ASN A 143 -16.02 5.43 -9.80
N GLN A 144 -16.98 6.36 -9.96
CA GLN A 144 -17.93 6.70 -8.91
C GLN A 144 -18.74 5.49 -8.42
N ARG A 145 -19.17 4.60 -9.33
CA ARG A 145 -19.90 3.38 -8.94
C ARG A 145 -19.02 2.42 -8.15
N VAL A 146 -17.74 2.31 -8.49
CA VAL A 146 -16.78 1.49 -7.74
C VAL A 146 -16.56 2.10 -6.36
N GLU A 147 -16.37 3.42 -6.26
CA GLU A 147 -16.23 4.14 -4.97
C GLU A 147 -17.46 3.92 -4.07
N ASP A 148 -18.66 4.14 -4.61
CA ASP A 148 -19.93 3.97 -3.88
C ASP A 148 -20.10 2.53 -3.37
N TRP A 149 -19.74 1.55 -4.20
CA TRP A 149 -19.79 0.14 -3.82
C TRP A 149 -18.75 -0.19 -2.75
N MET A 150 -17.50 0.25 -2.91
CA MET A 150 -16.44 0.00 -1.91
C MET A 150 -16.78 0.61 -0.55
N ALA A 151 -17.43 1.78 -0.53
CA ALA A 151 -17.83 2.46 0.69
C ALA A 151 -18.97 1.76 1.46
N THR A 152 -19.75 0.89 0.82
CA THR A 152 -20.99 0.36 1.42
C THR A 152 -21.10 -1.16 1.41
N ALA A 153 -20.49 -1.82 0.43
CA ALA A 153 -20.58 -3.25 0.27
C ALA A 153 -19.71 -3.97 1.31
N LYS A 154 -20.27 -5.04 1.88
CA LYS A 154 -19.61 -5.88 2.87
C LYS A 154 -19.60 -7.33 2.42
N HIS A 155 -18.51 -8.01 2.74
CA HIS A 155 -18.39 -9.43 2.47
C HIS A 155 -19.28 -10.25 3.41
N PRO A 156 -20.12 -11.17 2.91
CA PRO A 156 -21.16 -11.81 3.71
C PRO A 156 -20.63 -12.75 4.81
N ARG A 157 -19.43 -13.32 4.62
CA ARG A 157 -18.81 -14.18 5.65
C ARG A 157 -18.18 -13.38 6.79
N PHE A 158 -17.55 -12.26 6.46
CA PHE A 158 -16.68 -11.53 7.39
C PHE A 158 -17.35 -10.28 7.98
N ASP A 159 -18.46 -9.82 7.38
CA ASP A 159 -19.17 -8.58 7.76
C ASP A 159 -18.30 -7.32 7.77
N ARG A 160 -17.28 -7.31 6.90
CA ARG A 160 -16.33 -6.21 6.70
C ARG A 160 -16.40 -5.65 5.30
N HIS A 161 -16.00 -4.40 5.11
CA HIS A 161 -15.87 -3.84 3.76
C HIS A 161 -14.82 -4.60 2.98
N TYR A 162 -15.00 -4.69 1.66
CA TYR A 162 -14.07 -5.41 0.79
C TYR A 162 -12.65 -4.84 0.84
N THR A 163 -12.49 -3.52 1.02
CA THR A 163 -11.20 -2.86 1.22
C THR A 163 -10.52 -3.21 2.54
N ASP A 164 -11.27 -3.70 3.53
CA ASP A 164 -10.73 -4.10 4.83
C ASP A 164 -10.29 -5.57 4.83
N LEU A 165 -10.69 -6.33 3.80
CA LEU A 165 -10.33 -7.72 3.59
C LEU A 165 -9.10 -7.82 2.73
N VAL A 166 -8.01 -7.24 3.19
CA VAL A 166 -6.70 -7.35 2.56
C VAL A 166 -5.76 -8.13 3.46
N TYR A 167 -4.76 -8.80 2.91
CA TYR A 167 -3.85 -9.59 3.73
C TYR A 167 -2.83 -8.70 4.43
N GLN A 168 -2.94 -8.57 5.74
CA GLN A 168 -2.01 -7.79 6.58
C GLN A 168 -0.53 -8.16 6.34
N PRO A 169 -0.16 -9.46 6.30
CA PRO A 169 1.21 -9.86 5.95
C PRO A 169 1.68 -9.35 4.59
N MET A 170 0.78 -9.22 3.62
CA MET A 170 1.12 -8.72 2.28
C MET A 170 1.19 -7.19 2.24
N LEU A 171 0.40 -6.48 3.05
CA LEU A 171 0.59 -5.03 3.26
C LEU A 171 2.00 -4.73 3.80
N GLU A 172 2.46 -5.54 4.75
CA GLU A 172 3.82 -5.44 5.30
C GLU A 172 4.89 -5.68 4.23
N VAL A 173 4.74 -6.71 3.40
CA VAL A 173 5.66 -6.97 2.27
C VAL A 173 5.69 -5.77 1.30
N LEU A 174 4.54 -5.20 0.96
CA LEU A 174 4.45 -4.04 0.08
C LEU A 174 5.18 -2.82 0.67
N VAL A 175 4.97 -2.53 1.96
CA VAL A 175 5.65 -1.44 2.66
C VAL A 175 7.15 -1.70 2.74
N TYR A 176 7.56 -2.91 3.15
CA TYR A 176 8.95 -3.31 3.29
C TYR A 176 9.72 -3.20 1.97
N LEU A 177 9.15 -3.68 0.87
CA LEU A 177 9.78 -3.57 -0.45
C LEU A 177 9.92 -2.11 -0.89
N ARG A 178 8.90 -1.27 -0.71
CA ARG A 178 9.00 0.16 -1.06
C ARG A 178 10.06 0.89 -0.23
N ALA A 179 10.13 0.61 1.08
CA ALA A 179 11.17 1.15 1.97
C ALA A 179 12.58 0.79 1.50
N ASN A 180 12.73 -0.32 0.77
CA ASN A 180 13.98 -0.81 0.20
C ASN A 180 14.17 -0.46 -1.29
N GLY A 181 13.42 0.52 -1.79
CA GLY A 181 13.58 1.07 -3.14
C GLY A 181 12.96 0.23 -4.26
N TYR A 182 12.09 -0.74 -3.94
CA TYR A 182 11.31 -1.45 -4.95
C TYR A 182 10.10 -0.65 -5.40
N ARG A 183 9.77 -0.77 -6.69
CA ARG A 183 8.48 -0.35 -7.23
C ARG A 183 7.54 -1.55 -7.26
N THR A 184 6.39 -1.42 -6.61
CA THR A 184 5.40 -2.48 -6.43
C THR A 184 4.24 -2.31 -7.41
N PHE A 185 4.02 -3.28 -8.29
CA PHE A 185 2.96 -3.28 -9.29
C PHE A 185 1.93 -4.37 -9.02
N ILE A 186 0.66 -4.08 -9.31
CA ILE A 186 -0.38 -5.11 -9.45
C ILE A 186 -0.37 -5.60 -10.89
N VAL A 187 -0.52 -6.92 -11.10
CA VAL A 187 -0.67 -7.59 -12.40
C VAL A 187 -1.74 -8.68 -12.25
N SER A 188 -2.99 -8.36 -12.61
CA SER A 188 -4.15 -9.17 -12.26
C SER A 188 -5.11 -9.43 -13.41
N GLY A 189 -5.74 -10.61 -13.40
CA GLY A 189 -6.83 -10.94 -14.33
C GLY A 189 -8.04 -10.02 -14.19
N GLY A 190 -8.24 -9.42 -13.01
CA GLY A 190 -9.26 -8.41 -12.74
C GLY A 190 -9.11 -7.16 -13.61
N GLY A 191 -10.19 -6.39 -13.74
CA GLY A 191 -10.21 -5.18 -14.56
C GLY A 191 -9.34 -4.06 -13.98
N ALA A 192 -8.43 -3.49 -14.78
CA ALA A 192 -7.54 -2.42 -14.37
C ALA A 192 -8.31 -1.20 -13.83
N ASP A 193 -9.36 -0.77 -14.54
CA ASP A 193 -10.18 0.39 -14.14
C ASP A 193 -10.90 0.15 -12.80
N PHE A 194 -11.21 -1.10 -12.44
CA PHE A 194 -11.83 -1.40 -11.15
C PHE A 194 -10.82 -1.23 -10.02
N MET A 195 -9.62 -1.81 -10.17
CA MET A 195 -8.58 -1.75 -9.13
C MET A 195 -8.00 -0.34 -8.95
N ARG A 196 -7.81 0.42 -10.04
CA ARG A 196 -7.22 1.77 -10.01
C ARG A 196 -7.95 2.77 -9.11
N VAL A 197 -9.25 2.55 -8.87
CA VAL A 197 -10.09 3.41 -8.03
C VAL A 197 -9.68 3.37 -6.56
N TRP A 198 -9.20 2.23 -6.07
CA TRP A 198 -9.02 1.99 -4.62
C TRP A 198 -7.64 1.44 -4.24
N ALA A 199 -6.89 0.84 -5.18
CA ALA A 199 -5.63 0.18 -4.90
C ALA A 199 -4.57 1.11 -4.28
N ASP A 200 -4.55 2.39 -4.65
CA ASP A 200 -3.61 3.35 -4.06
C ASP A 200 -3.92 3.55 -2.58
N GLN A 201 -5.17 3.88 -2.23
CA GLN A 201 -5.57 4.06 -0.84
C GLN A 201 -5.36 2.79 0.00
N THR A 202 -5.63 1.62 -0.56
CA THR A 202 -5.57 0.35 0.18
C THR A 202 -4.15 -0.20 0.29
N TYR A 203 -3.41 -0.26 -0.81
CA TYR A 203 -2.11 -0.94 -0.91
C TYR A 203 -0.90 0.00 -1.00
N GLY A 204 -1.13 1.29 -1.27
CA GLY A 204 -0.06 2.24 -1.63
C GLY A 204 0.49 1.98 -3.03
N ILE A 205 -0.31 1.40 -3.93
CA ILE A 205 0.06 1.14 -5.33
C ILE A 205 -0.73 2.09 -6.22
N PRO A 206 -0.07 3.09 -6.85
CA PRO A 206 -0.77 4.10 -7.63
C PRO A 206 -1.34 3.53 -8.94
N SER A 207 -2.21 4.30 -9.59
CA SER A 207 -2.96 3.86 -10.77
C SER A 207 -2.08 3.41 -11.94
N GLU A 208 -0.96 4.10 -12.17
CA GLU A 208 0.02 3.77 -13.20
C GLU A 208 0.86 2.51 -12.89
N GLN A 209 0.79 2.02 -11.65
CA GLN A 209 1.40 0.75 -11.22
C GLN A 209 0.35 -0.36 -11.05
N THR A 210 -0.91 -0.08 -11.42
CA THR A 210 -2.02 -1.04 -11.37
C THR A 210 -2.32 -1.56 -12.77
N ILE A 211 -1.90 -2.79 -13.05
CA ILE A 211 -2.04 -3.48 -14.34
C ILE A 211 -3.12 -4.56 -14.18
N GLY A 212 -4.03 -4.63 -15.14
CA GLY A 212 -5.01 -5.70 -15.22
C GLY A 212 -5.64 -5.82 -16.59
N SER A 213 -6.73 -6.56 -16.70
CA SER A 213 -7.52 -6.68 -17.93
C SER A 213 -8.13 -5.33 -18.34
N ILE A 214 -8.10 -5.01 -19.64
CA ILE A 214 -8.47 -3.69 -20.17
C ILE A 214 -9.59 -3.81 -21.20
N GLY A 215 -10.66 -3.02 -21.01
CA GLY A 215 -11.71 -2.78 -22.01
C GLY A 215 -11.36 -1.64 -22.96
N GLU A 216 -11.97 -1.61 -24.13
CA GLU A 216 -11.82 -0.46 -25.05
C GLU A 216 -12.50 0.78 -24.47
N VAL A 217 -11.85 1.93 -24.63
CA VAL A 217 -12.41 3.25 -24.33
C VAL A 217 -12.38 4.12 -25.57
N LYS A 218 -13.39 4.98 -25.70
CA LYS A 218 -13.51 5.92 -26.81
C LYS A 218 -13.55 7.35 -26.29
N PHE A 219 -12.73 8.21 -26.86
CA PHE A 219 -12.78 9.65 -26.60
C PHE A 219 -14.01 10.28 -27.28
N GLU A 220 -14.76 11.08 -26.53
CA GLU A 220 -15.88 11.89 -27.02
C GLU A 220 -15.87 13.27 -26.35
N ILE A 221 -16.49 14.25 -27.00
CA ILE A 221 -16.88 15.51 -26.35
C ILE A 221 -18.39 15.46 -26.09
N ARG A 222 -18.82 15.51 -24.83
CA ARG A 222 -20.24 15.58 -24.44
C ARG A 222 -20.50 16.89 -23.74
N ASP A 223 -21.42 17.69 -24.28
CA ASP A 223 -21.77 19.02 -23.75
C ASP A 223 -20.56 19.94 -23.52
N GLY A 224 -19.56 19.85 -24.41
CA GLY A 224 -18.31 20.63 -24.34
C GLY A 224 -17.24 20.06 -23.40
N VAL A 225 -17.50 18.93 -22.72
CA VAL A 225 -16.56 18.28 -21.80
C VAL A 225 -15.92 17.05 -22.46
N PRO A 226 -14.58 16.91 -22.44
CA PRO A 226 -13.91 15.70 -22.90
C PRO A 226 -14.16 14.54 -21.94
N VAL A 227 -14.57 13.40 -22.49
CA VAL A 227 -14.86 12.19 -21.72
C VAL A 227 -14.31 10.95 -22.42
N LEU A 228 -14.01 9.91 -21.63
CA LEU A 228 -13.70 8.57 -22.12
C LEU A 228 -14.89 7.65 -21.86
N ILE A 229 -15.38 6.99 -22.90
CA ILE A 229 -16.57 6.14 -22.86
C ILE A 229 -16.16 4.68 -22.94
N LYS A 230 -16.53 3.89 -21.93
CA LYS A 230 -16.29 2.45 -21.91
C LYS A 230 -17.09 1.77 -23.02
N GLN A 231 -16.42 0.97 -23.83
CA GLN A 231 -17.02 0.18 -24.89
C GLN A 231 -17.28 -1.26 -24.42
N ALA A 232 -18.07 -2.01 -25.18
CA ALA A 232 -18.33 -3.42 -24.91
C ALA A 232 -17.14 -4.34 -25.27
N ALA A 233 -16.19 -3.84 -26.06
CA ALA A 233 -15.03 -4.61 -26.52
C ALA A 233 -13.95 -4.71 -25.43
N ILE A 234 -13.25 -5.83 -25.40
CA ILE A 234 -12.08 -6.05 -24.53
C ILE A 234 -10.82 -5.94 -25.38
N SER A 235 -9.88 -5.11 -24.94
CA SER A 235 -8.59 -4.90 -25.61
C SER A 235 -7.54 -5.93 -25.17
N PHE A 236 -7.56 -6.34 -23.90
CA PHE A 236 -6.54 -7.22 -23.35
C PHE A 236 -7.04 -7.97 -22.10
N ILE A 237 -6.66 -9.25 -21.98
CA ILE A 237 -6.88 -10.07 -20.78
C ILE A 237 -5.52 -10.31 -20.11
N ASP A 238 -5.39 -9.89 -18.87
CA ASP A 238 -4.15 -9.94 -18.09
C ASP A 238 -4.10 -11.16 -17.16
N ASP A 239 -4.26 -12.34 -17.74
CA ASP A 239 -4.23 -13.62 -17.01
C ASP A 239 -3.33 -14.63 -17.73
N LYS A 240 -2.75 -15.58 -16.98
CA LYS A 240 -1.82 -16.60 -17.49
C LYS A 240 -0.69 -15.99 -18.31
N GLU A 241 -0.50 -16.42 -19.56
CA GLU A 241 0.51 -15.89 -20.47
C GLU A 241 0.30 -14.41 -20.82
N GLY A 242 -0.88 -13.86 -20.55
CA GLY A 242 -1.16 -12.43 -20.61
C GLY A 242 -0.31 -11.63 -19.62
N LYS A 243 -0.06 -12.15 -18.42
CA LYS A 243 0.66 -11.41 -17.35
C LYS A 243 2.07 -10.98 -17.76
N PRO A 244 2.96 -11.87 -18.29
CA PRO A 244 4.25 -11.44 -18.83
C PRO A 244 4.15 -10.40 -19.95
N VAL A 245 3.13 -10.52 -20.81
CA VAL A 245 2.90 -9.58 -21.91
C VAL A 245 2.50 -8.21 -21.39
N ALA A 246 1.65 -8.13 -20.37
CA ALA A 246 1.24 -6.88 -19.74
C ALA A 246 2.41 -6.19 -19.03
N ILE A 247 3.21 -6.96 -18.30
CA ILE A 247 4.44 -6.48 -17.66
C ILE A 247 5.37 -5.87 -18.70
N HIS A 248 5.63 -6.58 -19.81
CA HIS A 248 6.46 -6.04 -20.89
C HIS A 248 5.89 -4.75 -21.48
N ARG A 249 4.58 -4.67 -21.70
CA ARG A 249 3.92 -3.49 -22.31
C ARG A 249 3.87 -2.27 -21.39
N GLN A 250 3.55 -2.47 -20.11
CA GLN A 250 3.25 -1.35 -19.19
C GLN A 250 4.44 -0.97 -18.32
N VAL A 251 5.25 -1.94 -17.91
CA VAL A 251 6.46 -1.68 -17.10
C VAL A 251 7.69 -1.48 -17.98
N GLY A 252 7.78 -2.21 -19.10
CA GLY A 252 8.95 -2.18 -19.97
C GLY A 252 10.21 -2.82 -19.37
N ARG A 253 10.09 -3.42 -18.18
CA ARG A 253 11.18 -4.09 -17.46
C ARG A 253 10.70 -5.42 -16.93
N ARG A 254 11.60 -6.40 -16.95
CA ARG A 254 11.37 -7.71 -16.36
C ARG A 254 11.49 -7.56 -14.82
N PRO A 255 10.56 -8.11 -14.01
CA PRO A 255 10.63 -8.03 -12.55
C PRO A 255 11.79 -8.85 -11.97
N VAL A 256 12.12 -8.57 -10.71
CA VAL A 256 13.00 -9.39 -9.87
C VAL A 256 12.24 -10.09 -8.74
N VAL A 257 11.01 -9.65 -8.43
CA VAL A 257 10.14 -10.26 -7.43
C VAL A 257 8.75 -10.46 -8.04
N ALA A 258 8.15 -11.64 -7.82
CA ALA A 258 6.77 -11.93 -8.20
C ALA A 258 6.03 -12.70 -7.10
N PHE A 259 4.83 -12.24 -6.77
CA PHE A 259 3.88 -12.91 -5.88
C PHE A 259 2.62 -13.28 -6.66
N GLY A 260 2.15 -14.51 -6.46
CA GLY A 260 0.88 -15.01 -7.00
C GLY A 260 0.28 -16.08 -6.08
N ASN A 261 -0.84 -16.69 -6.48
CA ASN A 261 -1.49 -17.74 -5.69
C ASN A 261 -2.11 -18.86 -6.53
N SER A 262 -2.05 -18.76 -7.86
CA SER A 262 -2.78 -19.68 -8.76
C SER A 262 -1.93 -20.14 -9.95
N ASP A 263 -2.45 -21.12 -10.69
CA ASP A 263 -1.90 -21.52 -11.99
C ASP A 263 -1.99 -20.37 -13.02
N GLY A 264 -2.85 -19.37 -12.80
CA GLY A 264 -2.89 -18.12 -13.56
C GLY A 264 -1.62 -17.28 -13.43
N ASP A 265 -0.88 -17.44 -12.34
CA ASP A 265 0.37 -16.71 -12.07
C ASP A 265 1.61 -17.42 -12.57
N LYS A 266 1.48 -18.69 -12.98
CA LYS A 266 2.62 -19.52 -13.34
C LYS A 266 3.53 -18.84 -14.37
N ALA A 267 2.95 -18.29 -15.44
CA ALA A 267 3.72 -17.63 -16.48
C ALA A 267 4.40 -16.34 -15.97
N MET A 268 3.78 -15.59 -15.04
CA MET A 268 4.38 -14.41 -14.40
C MET A 268 5.56 -14.79 -13.49
N LEU A 269 5.42 -15.87 -12.71
CA LEU A 269 6.48 -16.42 -11.87
C LEU A 269 7.64 -16.94 -12.71
N GLU A 270 7.37 -17.71 -13.77
CA GLU A 270 8.38 -18.20 -14.72
C GLU A 270 9.09 -17.05 -15.43
N TRP A 271 8.33 -16.07 -15.93
CA TRP A 271 8.89 -14.87 -16.53
C TRP A 271 9.72 -14.08 -15.52
N THR A 272 9.44 -14.12 -14.23
CA THR A 272 10.26 -13.37 -13.26
C THR A 272 11.54 -14.12 -12.89
N THR A 273 11.46 -15.43 -12.64
CA THR A 273 12.54 -16.15 -11.97
C THR A 273 13.41 -17.03 -12.87
N MET A 274 12.91 -17.50 -14.02
CA MET A 274 13.68 -18.44 -14.83
C MET A 274 14.79 -17.75 -15.62
N ALA A 275 16.00 -18.31 -15.58
CA ALA A 275 17.17 -17.74 -16.26
C ALA A 275 17.43 -16.26 -15.87
N ARG A 276 17.10 -15.90 -14.63
CA ARG A 276 17.42 -14.63 -13.99
C ARG A 276 17.90 -14.89 -12.57
N SER A 277 18.97 -14.23 -12.17
CA SER A 277 19.44 -14.19 -10.79
C SER A 277 19.98 -12.79 -10.51
N PRO A 278 19.76 -12.23 -9.32
CA PRO A 278 18.85 -12.73 -8.28
C PRO A 278 17.37 -12.57 -8.70
N SER A 279 16.51 -13.46 -8.21
CA SER A 279 15.06 -13.32 -8.34
C SER A 279 14.32 -14.04 -7.20
N LEU A 280 13.12 -13.57 -6.86
CA LEU A 280 12.24 -14.18 -5.87
C LEU A 280 10.87 -14.45 -6.47
N GLY A 281 10.39 -15.68 -6.37
CA GLY A 281 9.01 -16.06 -6.71
C GLY A 281 8.33 -16.62 -5.47
N VAL A 282 7.12 -16.15 -5.18
CA VAL A 282 6.36 -16.53 -3.99
C VAL A 282 4.93 -16.90 -4.38
N ILE A 283 4.44 -18.00 -3.80
CA ILE A 283 3.07 -18.50 -3.97
C ILE A 283 2.37 -18.45 -2.61
N VAL A 284 1.24 -17.74 -2.54
CA VAL A 284 0.33 -17.78 -1.38
C VAL A 284 -0.53 -19.05 -1.49
N HIS A 285 -0.37 -19.99 -0.55
CA HIS A 285 -1.18 -21.21 -0.48
C HIS A 285 -2.25 -21.05 0.60
N HIS A 286 -3.50 -21.02 0.16
CA HIS A 286 -4.69 -20.87 1.00
C HIS A 286 -4.99 -22.16 1.76
N THR A 287 -4.39 -22.29 2.94
CA THR A 287 -4.48 -23.49 3.80
C THR A 287 -5.34 -23.28 5.04
N ASP A 288 -5.87 -22.07 5.26
CA ASP A 288 -6.52 -21.67 6.51
C ASP A 288 -8.04 -21.52 6.36
N ALA A 289 -8.78 -22.60 6.57
CA ALA A 289 -10.24 -22.58 6.50
C ALA A 289 -10.92 -21.80 7.62
N GLU A 290 -10.22 -21.55 8.74
CA GLU A 290 -10.79 -20.92 9.92
C GLU A 290 -10.78 -19.40 9.78
N ARG A 291 -9.60 -18.83 9.53
CA ARG A 291 -9.38 -17.38 9.43
C ARG A 291 -9.65 -16.84 8.02
N GLU A 292 -9.47 -17.67 7.00
CA GLU A 292 -9.72 -17.37 5.58
C GLU A 292 -10.49 -18.58 4.97
N TYR A 293 -10.16 -18.99 3.76
CA TYR A 293 -10.62 -20.18 3.06
C TYR A 293 -9.44 -21.13 2.88
N ALA A 294 -9.73 -22.43 2.78
CA ALA A 294 -8.74 -23.42 2.36
C ALA A 294 -9.10 -23.95 0.98
N TYR A 295 -8.22 -23.73 0.00
CA TYR A 295 -8.42 -24.16 -1.38
C TYR A 295 -7.11 -24.21 -2.18
N ASP A 296 -7.09 -25.11 -3.16
CA ASP A 296 -6.01 -25.22 -4.14
C ASP A 296 -6.49 -25.85 -5.46
N LYS A 297 -6.61 -27.18 -5.51
CA LYS A 297 -6.96 -27.99 -6.69
C LYS A 297 -8.41 -27.81 -7.14
N SER A 298 -9.31 -27.61 -6.17
CA SER A 298 -10.75 -27.54 -6.38
C SER A 298 -11.34 -26.31 -5.65
N PRO A 299 -10.97 -25.09 -6.05
CA PRO A 299 -11.52 -23.89 -5.44
C PRO A 299 -13.01 -23.75 -5.74
N GLN A 300 -13.71 -22.93 -4.95
CA GLN A 300 -15.12 -22.69 -5.19
C GLN A 300 -15.39 -21.80 -6.40
N SER A 301 -14.44 -20.98 -6.84
CA SER A 301 -14.58 -20.04 -7.97
C SER A 301 -13.33 -19.96 -8.83
N SER A 302 -12.28 -19.39 -8.27
CA SER A 302 -11.01 -19.03 -8.93
C SER A 302 -9.84 -19.39 -8.01
N GLY A 303 -8.60 -19.14 -8.42
CA GLY A 303 -7.43 -19.45 -7.60
C GLY A 303 -7.01 -20.92 -7.65
N LYS A 304 -7.31 -21.61 -8.76
CA LYS A 304 -6.89 -23.01 -8.92
C LYS A 304 -5.37 -23.09 -8.92
N LEU A 305 -4.81 -23.92 -8.04
CA LEU A 305 -3.38 -24.08 -7.82
C LEU A 305 -3.00 -25.56 -7.86
N ILE A 306 -2.40 -26.00 -8.96
CA ILE A 306 -1.91 -27.38 -9.15
C ILE A 306 -0.52 -27.36 -9.77
N GLU A 307 -0.40 -26.74 -10.94
CA GLU A 307 0.82 -26.76 -11.75
C GLU A 307 1.89 -25.88 -11.12
N ALA A 308 1.54 -24.65 -10.72
CA ALA A 308 2.50 -23.74 -10.10
C ALA A 308 3.03 -24.31 -8.77
N LEU A 309 2.16 -24.92 -7.96
CA LEU A 309 2.55 -25.56 -6.70
C LEU A 309 3.44 -26.79 -6.93
N ALA A 310 3.16 -27.61 -7.95
CA ALA A 310 4.00 -28.75 -8.29
C ALA A 310 5.38 -28.34 -8.84
N ASP A 311 5.48 -27.17 -9.47
CA ASP A 311 6.73 -26.63 -10.01
C ASP A 311 7.54 -25.83 -8.99
N ALA A 312 6.92 -25.29 -7.94
CA ALA A 312 7.57 -24.48 -6.91
C ALA A 312 8.92 -25.04 -6.41
N PRO A 313 9.02 -26.32 -5.94
CA PRO A 313 10.30 -26.86 -5.48
C PRO A 313 11.35 -27.00 -6.59
N LYS A 314 10.94 -27.15 -7.86
CA LYS A 314 11.86 -27.25 -9.01
C LYS A 314 12.39 -25.89 -9.44
N ARG A 315 11.62 -24.84 -9.17
CA ARG A 315 11.89 -23.45 -9.58
C ARG A 315 12.46 -22.59 -8.46
N GLY A 316 12.54 -23.13 -7.24
CA GLY A 316 12.93 -22.38 -6.05
C GLY A 316 11.89 -21.33 -5.63
N TRP A 317 10.62 -21.51 -6.03
CA TRP A 317 9.56 -20.63 -5.55
C TRP A 317 9.22 -20.95 -4.11
N VAL A 318 9.10 -19.90 -3.30
CA VAL A 318 8.68 -19.97 -1.91
C VAL A 318 7.18 -20.22 -1.88
N VAL A 319 6.73 -21.23 -1.14
CA VAL A 319 5.31 -21.48 -0.89
C VAL A 319 5.00 -21.02 0.52
N VAL A 320 4.07 -20.08 0.66
CA VAL A 320 3.56 -19.56 1.93
C VAL A 320 2.36 -20.38 2.34
N ASP A 321 2.45 -21.07 3.46
CA ASP A 321 1.32 -21.79 4.07
C ASP A 321 0.56 -20.80 4.97
N MET A 322 -0.55 -20.25 4.48
CA MET A 322 -1.29 -19.18 5.19
C MET A 322 -1.58 -19.53 6.66
N ALA A 323 -2.00 -20.77 6.94
CA ALA A 323 -2.33 -21.21 8.29
C ALA A 323 -1.11 -21.21 9.23
N LYS A 324 0.08 -21.52 8.72
CA LYS A 324 1.30 -21.65 9.53
C LYS A 324 2.16 -20.39 9.54
N ASP A 325 2.32 -19.76 8.39
CA ASP A 325 3.28 -18.69 8.18
C ASP A 325 2.72 -17.33 8.56
N TRP A 326 1.39 -17.16 8.64
CA TRP A 326 0.76 -15.91 9.04
C TRP A 326 0.13 -16.03 10.44
N ASN A 327 0.54 -15.15 11.36
CA ASN A 327 -0.10 -15.05 12.68
C ASN A 327 -1.34 -14.14 12.64
N GLN A 328 -1.47 -13.31 11.62
CA GLN A 328 -2.62 -12.46 11.33
C GLN A 328 -2.96 -12.55 9.84
N VAL A 329 -4.25 -12.63 9.49
CA VAL A 329 -4.69 -12.66 8.08
C VAL A 329 -5.11 -11.26 7.63
N PHE A 330 -6.07 -10.65 8.31
CA PHE A 330 -6.60 -9.32 7.97
C PHE A 330 -6.17 -8.27 8.99
N PRO A 331 -6.02 -6.98 8.60
CA PRO A 331 -5.79 -5.89 9.54
C PRO A 331 -6.91 -5.78 10.57
N ASP A 332 -6.61 -5.13 11.71
CA ASP A 332 -7.63 -4.73 12.66
C ASP A 332 -8.62 -3.77 12.00
N GLU A 333 -9.91 -3.82 12.36
CA GLU A 333 -10.97 -3.04 11.69
C GLU A 333 -10.76 -1.52 11.70
N ASN A 334 -9.99 -1.00 12.66
CA ASN A 334 -9.69 0.42 12.78
C ASN A 334 -8.25 0.77 12.36
N ALA A 335 -7.51 -0.17 11.78
CA ALA A 335 -6.16 0.11 11.29
C ALA A 335 -6.21 1.02 10.05
N PRO A 336 -5.34 2.04 9.97
CA PRO A 336 -5.23 2.86 8.77
C PRO A 336 -4.75 2.00 7.59
N SER A 337 -5.28 2.27 6.40
CA SER A 337 -4.91 1.52 5.18
C SER A 337 -3.43 1.72 4.82
N ALA A 338 -2.81 0.76 4.14
CA ALA A 338 -1.37 0.84 3.82
C ALA A 338 -1.05 2.00 2.86
N GLY A 339 -1.99 2.40 2.00
CA GLY A 339 -1.85 3.60 1.18
C GLY A 339 -1.91 4.89 1.98
N ALA A 340 -2.80 4.98 2.97
CA ALA A 340 -2.80 6.10 3.91
C ALA A 340 -1.49 6.15 4.70
N ALA A 341 -1.01 5.00 5.20
CA ALA A 341 0.28 4.89 5.89
C ALA A 341 1.48 5.24 5.00
N ALA A 342 1.49 4.80 3.73
CA ALA A 342 2.56 5.10 2.77
C ALA A 342 2.58 6.59 2.36
N ARG A 343 1.41 7.23 2.25
CA ARG A 343 1.30 8.69 2.04
C ARG A 343 1.67 9.50 3.29
N MET A 344 1.76 8.84 4.44
CA MET A 344 2.15 9.42 5.74
C MET A 344 3.63 9.23 6.07
N ASP A 345 4.48 8.80 5.13
CA ASP A 345 5.92 8.84 5.37
C ASP A 345 6.41 10.30 5.35
N LEU A 346 6.41 10.89 6.54
CA LEU A 346 6.89 12.24 6.77
C LEU A 346 8.39 12.26 7.04
N ALA A 347 9.07 11.11 7.21
CA ALA A 347 10.50 11.11 7.49
C ALA A 347 11.29 11.76 6.33
N GLY A 348 12.25 12.62 6.66
CA GLY A 348 13.04 13.38 5.68
C GLY A 348 12.29 14.51 4.96
N THR A 349 11.11 14.92 5.45
CA THR A 349 10.28 15.95 4.77
C THR A 349 10.30 17.31 5.47
N ASN A 350 10.15 18.37 4.67
CA ASN A 350 10.09 19.76 5.12
C ASN A 350 8.79 20.42 4.68
N TRP A 351 8.20 21.23 5.54
CA TRP A 351 6.87 21.82 5.34
C TRP A 351 6.83 23.28 5.78
N LEU A 352 6.11 24.10 5.01
CA LEU A 352 5.80 25.49 5.28
C LEU A 352 4.37 25.58 5.79
N VAL A 353 4.18 26.08 7.00
CA VAL A 353 2.84 26.25 7.58
C VAL A 353 2.14 27.42 6.88
N GLU A 354 0.90 27.18 6.44
CA GLU A 354 0.06 28.15 5.74
C GLU A 354 -1.11 28.64 6.61
N ASP A 355 -1.59 27.78 7.51
CA ASP A 355 -2.71 28.07 8.41
C ASP A 355 -2.47 27.49 9.80
N ILE A 356 -2.80 28.27 10.83
CA ILE A 356 -2.77 27.87 12.24
C ILE A 356 -4.12 28.21 12.86
N ALA A 357 -4.88 27.18 13.25
CA ALA A 357 -6.19 27.28 13.90
C ALA A 357 -7.20 28.17 13.12
N GLY A 358 -7.26 27.98 11.79
CA GLY A 358 -8.18 28.70 10.90
C GLY A 358 -7.77 30.15 10.61
N ARG A 359 -6.50 30.49 10.86
CA ARG A 359 -5.93 31.80 10.56
C ARG A 359 -4.66 31.63 9.75
N GLY A 360 -4.57 32.37 8.65
CA GLY A 360 -3.35 32.44 7.83
C GLY A 360 -2.14 32.94 8.62
N VAL A 361 -0.96 32.51 8.20
CA VAL A 361 0.33 32.96 8.77
C VAL A 361 0.82 34.27 8.16
N ILE A 362 1.76 34.93 8.85
CA ILE A 362 2.42 36.15 8.36
C ILE A 362 3.51 35.76 7.34
N ASP A 363 3.34 36.14 6.07
CA ASP A 363 4.24 35.77 4.95
C ASP A 363 5.73 35.98 5.21
N ARG A 364 6.11 37.10 5.85
CA ARG A 364 7.51 37.45 6.11
C ARG A 364 8.10 36.77 7.35
N ALA A 365 7.29 36.00 8.08
CA ALA A 365 7.66 35.34 9.32
C ALA A 365 7.21 33.87 9.23
N GLN A 366 7.96 33.12 8.41
CA GLN A 366 7.65 31.74 8.07
C GLN A 366 7.72 30.81 9.28
N THR A 367 6.70 29.98 9.43
CA THR A 367 6.67 28.86 10.36
C THR A 367 6.91 27.58 9.56
N THR A 368 7.83 26.73 10.01
CA THR A 368 8.22 25.51 9.29
C THR A 368 8.21 24.28 10.19
N ILE A 369 8.01 23.12 9.58
CA ILE A 369 8.04 21.81 10.23
C ILE A 369 8.93 20.88 9.40
N GLU A 370 9.98 20.40 10.03
CA GLU A 370 10.93 19.42 9.49
C GLU A 370 10.80 18.12 10.28
N PHE A 371 10.67 17.02 9.56
CA PHE A 371 10.65 15.68 10.09
C PHE A 371 11.94 14.98 9.69
N SER A 372 12.82 14.73 10.66
CA SER A 372 14.08 14.03 10.44
C SER A 372 13.87 12.52 10.49
N GLU A 373 14.70 11.76 9.76
CA GLU A 373 14.64 10.29 9.71
C GLU A 373 14.86 9.62 11.08
N ASP A 374 15.49 10.31 12.02
CA ASP A 374 15.77 9.83 13.39
C ASP A 374 14.61 10.04 14.38
N GLY A 375 13.40 10.33 13.87
CA GLY A 375 12.20 10.59 14.68
C GLY A 375 12.23 11.93 15.42
N THR A 376 13.06 12.88 14.97
CA THR A 376 13.08 14.25 15.48
C THR A 376 12.16 15.14 14.64
N VAL A 377 11.42 16.03 15.29
CA VAL A 377 10.75 17.16 14.64
C VAL A 377 11.50 18.44 14.98
N SER A 378 11.70 19.31 14.01
CA SER A 378 12.30 20.63 14.24
C SER A 378 11.73 21.69 13.31
N GLY A 379 12.08 22.94 13.52
CA GLY A 379 11.66 24.01 12.61
C GLY A 379 11.76 25.41 13.19
N ASN A 380 11.03 26.33 12.58
CA ASN A 380 10.91 27.73 13.01
C ASN A 380 9.46 28.01 13.44
N THR A 381 9.27 28.61 14.60
CA THR A 381 7.98 29.07 15.14
C THR A 381 7.59 30.47 14.66
N ALA A 382 8.25 30.98 13.61
CA ALA A 382 8.31 32.37 13.16
C ALA A 382 9.34 33.26 13.89
N VAL A 383 9.51 33.10 15.21
CA VAL A 383 10.52 33.85 15.99
C VAL A 383 11.68 32.97 16.44
N ASN A 384 11.38 31.74 16.88
CA ASN A 384 12.37 30.86 17.50
C ASN A 384 12.54 29.57 16.71
N ARG A 385 13.71 28.97 16.86
CA ARG A 385 13.87 27.55 16.49
C ARG A 385 13.28 26.68 17.58
N TYR A 386 12.65 25.57 17.17
CA TYR A 386 12.19 24.52 18.06
C TYR A 386 12.72 23.15 17.63
N SER A 387 12.80 22.23 18.57
CA SER A 387 13.06 20.81 18.30
C SER A 387 12.40 19.92 19.36
N GLY A 388 12.10 18.68 18.99
CA GLY A 388 11.52 17.68 19.88
C GLY A 388 11.49 16.30 19.22
N LYS A 389 10.97 15.30 19.95
CA LYS A 389 10.72 13.98 19.37
C LYS A 389 9.29 13.88 18.86
N VAL A 390 9.09 13.08 17.82
CA VAL A 390 7.78 12.79 17.27
C VAL A 390 7.62 11.28 17.08
N SER A 391 6.44 10.77 17.39
CA SER A 391 6.04 9.41 17.05
C SER A 391 4.86 9.48 16.10
N ILE A 392 4.97 8.79 14.96
CA ILE A 392 3.91 8.70 13.96
C ILE A 392 3.55 7.22 13.83
N LYS A 393 2.25 6.91 13.95
CA LYS A 393 1.69 5.56 13.81
C LYS A 393 0.41 5.64 12.99
N GLY A 394 0.55 5.42 11.69
CA GLY A 394 -0.55 5.66 10.76
C GLY A 394 -0.97 7.13 10.80
N ASP A 395 -2.26 7.40 10.99
CA ASP A 395 -2.79 8.76 11.09
C ASP A 395 -2.59 9.39 12.48
N SER A 396 -2.15 8.62 13.47
CA SER A 396 -1.83 9.14 14.79
C SER A 396 -0.44 9.75 14.83
N ILE A 397 -0.34 10.94 15.39
CA ILE A 397 0.93 11.62 15.62
C ILE A 397 0.97 12.17 17.05
N ASP A 398 2.10 11.99 17.71
CA ASP A 398 2.33 12.52 19.04
C ASP A 398 3.67 13.26 19.08
N PHE A 399 3.60 14.54 19.41
CA PHE A 399 4.77 15.37 19.63
C PHE A 399 5.15 15.29 21.10
N GLY A 400 6.38 14.83 21.36
CA GLY A 400 6.98 14.93 22.68
C GLY A 400 7.27 16.38 23.08
N PRO A 401 7.82 16.62 24.28
CA PRO A 401 8.13 17.97 24.75
C PRO A 401 8.99 18.74 23.74
N LEU A 402 8.49 19.88 23.27
CA LEU A 402 9.21 20.76 22.37
C LEU A 402 10.11 21.71 23.16
N ILE A 403 11.37 21.82 22.74
CA ILE A 403 12.35 22.77 23.27
C ILE A 403 12.44 23.92 22.28
N THR A 404 12.31 25.15 22.77
CA THR A 404 12.39 26.37 21.96
C THR A 404 13.55 27.26 22.40
N THR A 405 14.12 27.98 21.44
CA THR A 405 15.02 29.10 21.72
C THR A 405 14.22 30.31 22.26
N ARG A 406 14.90 31.29 22.88
CA ARG A 406 14.24 32.44 23.54
C ARG A 406 14.67 33.80 22.97
N ARG A 407 14.33 34.04 21.70
CA ARG A 407 14.45 35.35 21.05
C ARG A 407 13.15 36.13 21.19
N ALA A 408 13.26 37.43 21.40
CA ALA A 408 12.12 38.34 21.37
C ALA A 408 11.89 38.83 19.94
N GLY A 409 10.63 38.91 19.53
CA GLY A 409 10.20 39.45 18.24
C GLY A 409 9.06 40.47 18.37
N PRO A 410 8.60 41.05 17.26
CA PRO A 410 7.44 41.92 17.25
C PRO A 410 6.19 41.21 17.83
N PRO A 411 5.29 41.92 18.53
CA PRO A 411 4.14 41.31 19.20
C PRO A 411 3.28 40.40 18.31
N ALA A 412 3.04 40.78 17.05
CA ALA A 412 2.25 39.98 16.13
C ALA A 412 2.92 38.64 15.74
N VAL A 413 4.26 38.61 15.66
CA VAL A 413 4.99 37.38 15.31
C VAL A 413 5.11 36.46 16.53
N MET A 414 5.26 37.06 17.72
CA MET A 414 5.19 36.33 18.99
C MET A 414 3.81 35.67 19.22
N ASP A 415 2.72 36.34 18.84
CA ASP A 415 1.37 35.78 18.89
C ASP A 415 1.21 34.57 17.94
N GLN A 416 1.76 34.64 16.72
CA GLN A 416 1.82 33.49 15.81
C GLN A 416 2.61 32.32 16.40
N GLU A 417 3.78 32.59 16.99
CA GLU A 417 4.58 31.57 17.68
C GLU A 417 3.78 30.87 18.78
N GLN A 418 3.12 31.63 19.65
CA GLN A 418 2.32 31.08 20.74
C GLN A 418 1.18 30.20 20.24
N LYS A 419 0.49 30.64 19.18
CA LYS A 419 -0.57 29.86 18.54
C LYS A 419 -0.03 28.58 17.92
N PHE A 420 1.12 28.64 17.26
CA PHE A 420 1.75 27.46 16.68
C PHE A 420 2.10 26.43 17.75
N LEU A 421 2.75 26.85 18.85
CA LEU A 421 3.12 25.94 19.93
C LEU A 421 1.89 25.32 20.60
N ALA A 422 0.86 26.14 20.89
CA ALA A 422 -0.41 25.64 21.45
C ALA A 422 -1.15 24.71 20.48
N ALA A 423 -1.06 24.96 19.17
CA ALA A 423 -1.61 24.10 18.15
C ALA A 423 -0.90 22.74 18.14
N MET A 424 0.44 22.73 18.14
CA MET A 424 1.25 21.50 18.16
C MET A 424 0.94 20.59 19.36
N GLU A 425 0.66 21.16 20.55
CA GLU A 425 0.25 20.39 21.74
C GLU A 425 -1.11 19.70 21.59
N ARG A 426 -1.99 20.23 20.74
CA ARG A 426 -3.34 19.68 20.48
C ARG A 426 -3.35 18.66 19.35
N VAL A 427 -2.28 18.57 18.56
CA VAL A 427 -2.23 17.67 17.43
C VAL A 427 -2.23 16.23 17.93
N LYS A 428 -3.16 15.44 17.37
CA LYS A 428 -3.27 13.99 17.61
C LYS A 428 -3.38 13.20 16.33
N ARG A 429 -3.77 13.86 15.24
CA ARG A 429 -3.88 13.27 13.92
C ARG A 429 -3.10 14.02 12.86
N VAL A 430 -2.64 13.29 11.86
CA VAL A 430 -1.94 13.82 10.70
C VAL A 430 -2.47 13.16 9.43
N ARG A 431 -2.53 13.91 8.33
CA ARG A 431 -2.79 13.38 7.00
C ARG A 431 -2.18 14.25 5.91
N VAL A 432 -1.84 13.65 4.79
CA VAL A 432 -1.53 14.37 3.55
C VAL A 432 -2.74 14.20 2.62
N ASP A 433 -3.27 15.30 2.10
CA ASP A 433 -4.40 15.26 1.18
C ASP A 433 -3.96 14.98 -0.27
N GLU A 434 -4.94 14.84 -1.17
CA GLU A 434 -4.73 14.56 -2.60
C GLU A 434 -3.93 15.65 -3.32
N ASN A 435 -3.90 16.88 -2.78
CA ASN A 435 -3.12 17.99 -3.34
C ASN A 435 -1.70 18.04 -2.76
N GLY A 436 -1.34 17.10 -1.90
CA GLY A 436 -0.03 17.06 -1.23
C GLY A 436 0.09 18.05 -0.08
N LEU A 437 -1.01 18.57 0.48
CA LEU A 437 -0.99 19.42 1.67
C LEU A 437 -1.02 18.56 2.93
N LEU A 438 -0.17 18.91 3.89
CA LEU A 438 -0.14 18.32 5.22
C LEU A 438 -1.19 18.98 6.11
N HIS A 439 -2.01 18.17 6.77
CA HIS A 439 -3.03 18.60 7.71
C HIS A 439 -2.79 17.94 9.06
N PHE A 440 -2.78 18.75 10.12
CA PHE A 440 -2.84 18.27 11.49
C PHE A 440 -4.23 18.49 12.08
N GLY A 441 -4.73 17.47 12.76
CA GLY A 441 -6.02 17.47 13.43
C GLY A 441 -5.90 17.26 14.94
N GLY A 442 -6.85 17.85 15.67
CA GLY A 442 -7.06 17.55 17.09
C GLY A 442 -7.83 16.25 17.32
N GLU A 443 -8.06 15.91 18.59
CA GLU A 443 -8.80 14.70 19.01
C GLU A 443 -10.20 14.62 18.38
N ASP A 444 -10.91 15.75 18.29
CA ASP A 444 -12.26 15.86 17.72
C ASP A 444 -12.29 16.04 16.18
N GLY A 445 -11.12 16.08 15.53
CA GLY A 445 -11.02 16.23 14.07
C GLY A 445 -11.05 17.67 13.57
N GLU A 446 -11.04 18.64 14.49
CA GLU A 446 -10.79 20.04 14.17
C GLU A 446 -9.45 20.18 13.45
N ALA A 447 -9.41 20.92 12.34
CA ALA A 447 -8.19 21.26 11.64
C ALA A 447 -7.37 22.26 12.49
N VAL A 448 -6.16 21.86 12.86
CA VAL A 448 -5.30 22.61 13.77
C VAL A 448 -4.20 23.36 13.02
N ILE A 449 -3.54 22.70 12.07
CA ILE A 449 -2.49 23.30 11.23
C ILE A 449 -2.63 22.75 9.81
N ARG A 450 -2.40 23.60 8.80
CA ARG A 450 -2.20 23.18 7.40
C ARG A 450 -0.85 23.67 6.90
N ALA A 451 -0.14 22.82 6.16
CA ALA A 451 1.18 23.13 5.62
C ALA A 451 1.37 22.59 4.19
N SER A 452 2.18 23.27 3.39
CA SER A 452 2.60 22.84 2.06
C SER A 452 4.04 22.36 2.07
N LYS A 453 4.38 21.40 1.19
CA LYS A 453 5.71 20.79 1.15
C LYS A 453 6.73 21.80 0.62
N ILE A 454 7.87 21.90 1.31
CA ILE A 454 9.04 22.65 0.85
C ILE A 454 9.87 21.69 -0.01
N GLN A 455 10.14 22.08 -1.27
CA GLN A 455 11.01 21.34 -2.18
C GLN A 455 12.48 21.41 -1.76
#